data_AF-A0A5E4HKA9-F1
#
_entry.id   AF-A0A5E4HKA9-F1
#
_cell.length_a   1.000
_cell.length_b   1.000
_cell.length_c   1.000
_cell.angle_alpha   90.00
_cell.angle_beta   90.00
_cell.angle_gamma   90.00
#
_symmetry.space_group_name_H-M   'P 1'
#
loop_
_entity.id
_entity.type
_entity.pdbx_description
1 polymer ?
#
loop_
_entity_poly.entity_id
_entity_poly.type
_entity_poly.pdbx_seq_one_letter_code
_entity_poly.pdbx_strand_id
1 'polypeptide(L)'
;MLIGHLMGAVSRVGNDETPYNHRDAPFIINIVGMWQDTTKNEENIKWARDLWNAVQPFATGGVYVNFLMTEGADRVMAAYGKKKYERLVALKNKYDPTNFFSLNQNIKPGKL
;
A
#
# COMPACT_ATOMS: atom_id res chain seq x y z
N MET A 1 3.27 -2.10 17.11
CA MET A 1 2.54 -1.14 16.25
C MET A 1 3.27 0.18 16.27
N LEU A 2 3.43 0.82 15.11
CA LEU A 2 4.00 2.15 14.96
C LEU A 2 2.96 3.10 14.40
N ILE A 3 2.84 4.30 14.97
CA ILE A 3 2.00 5.39 14.47
C ILE A 3 2.94 6.53 14.10
N GLY A 4 3.00 6.85 12.81
CA GLY A 4 3.81 7.95 12.27
C GLY A 4 2.92 9.13 11.90
N HIS A 5 3.32 10.34 12.29
CA HIS A 5 2.69 11.57 11.81
C HIS A 5 3.30 11.99 10.46
N LEU A 6 2.47 12.24 9.44
CA LEU A 6 2.92 12.45 8.06
C LEU A 6 2.91 13.91 7.58
N MET A 7 2.07 14.76 8.17
CA MET A 7 1.77 16.10 7.64
C MET A 7 3.01 17.01 7.48
N GLY A 8 2.78 18.23 6.99
CA GLY A 8 3.84 19.23 6.86
C GLY A 8 4.35 19.25 5.43
N ALA A 9 5.63 18.98 5.21
CA ALA A 9 6.19 19.07 3.85
C ALA A 9 5.52 18.10 2.86
N VAL A 10 5.18 16.89 3.31
CA VAL A 10 4.53 15.86 2.48
C VAL A 10 3.13 16.30 2.03
N SER A 11 2.38 16.99 2.89
CA SER A 11 1.01 17.44 2.60
C SER A 11 0.92 18.71 1.75
N ARG A 12 2.04 19.42 1.53
CA ARG A 12 2.10 20.62 0.68
C ARG A 12 2.24 20.35 -0.81
N VAL A 13 2.65 19.14 -1.19
CA VAL A 13 2.74 18.73 -2.60
C VAL A 13 1.34 18.38 -3.10
N GLY A 14 0.99 18.81 -4.31
CA GLY A 14 -0.30 18.50 -4.92
C GLY A 14 -0.51 16.99 -5.12
N ASN A 15 -1.76 16.55 -5.00
CA ASN A 15 -2.06 15.12 -5.07
C ASN A 15 -1.65 14.53 -6.44
N ASP A 16 -1.88 15.25 -7.53
CA ASP A 16 -1.60 14.75 -8.90
C ASP A 16 -0.14 14.96 -9.36
N GLU A 17 0.72 15.58 -8.54
CA GLU A 17 2.13 15.82 -8.89
C GLU A 17 2.98 14.55 -8.86
N THR A 18 2.55 13.53 -8.11
CA THR A 18 3.29 12.27 -7.94
C THR A 18 2.34 11.06 -7.92
N PRO A 19 2.85 9.83 -8.06
CA PRO A 19 2.06 8.61 -7.88
C PRO A 19 1.52 8.40 -6.45
N TYR A 20 2.09 9.05 -5.43
CA TYR A 20 1.61 8.92 -4.04
C TYR A 20 0.26 9.64 -3.85
N ASN A 21 -0.72 8.99 -3.20
CA ASN A 21 -2.11 9.47 -3.15
C ASN A 21 -2.60 10.03 -1.82
N HIS A 22 -2.04 9.63 -0.69
CA HIS A 22 -2.63 9.89 0.63
C HIS A 22 -1.99 11.09 1.35
N ARG A 23 -1.89 12.24 0.66
CA ARG A 23 -1.15 13.42 1.15
C ARG A 23 -1.84 14.20 2.28
N ASP A 24 -3.13 13.99 2.44
CA ASP A 24 -3.99 14.59 3.46
C ASP A 24 -4.17 13.69 4.70
N ALA A 25 -3.66 12.45 4.68
CA ALA A 25 -3.72 11.55 5.82
C ALA A 25 -2.74 12.01 6.93
N PRO A 26 -3.23 12.37 8.13
CA PRO A 26 -2.37 12.90 9.18
C PRO A 26 -1.47 11.86 9.82
N PHE A 27 -1.89 10.59 9.79
CA PHE A 27 -1.19 9.47 10.39
C PHE A 27 -1.08 8.30 9.42
N ILE A 28 0.00 7.55 9.58
CA ILE A 28 0.17 6.21 9.02
C ILE A 28 0.41 5.23 10.15
N ILE A 29 -0.21 4.05 10.05
CA ILE A 29 -0.08 2.99 11.04
C ILE A 29 0.59 1.79 10.38
N ASN A 30 1.60 1.24 11.05
CA ASN A 30 2.23 -0.02 10.68
C ASN A 30 2.10 -1.04 11.83
N ILE A 31 1.45 -2.17 11.57
CA ILE A 31 1.31 -3.27 12.53
C ILE A 31 2.39 -4.30 12.18
N VAL A 32 3.49 -4.24 12.92
CA VAL A 32 4.61 -5.15 12.74
C VAL A 32 4.57 -6.20 13.85
N GLY A 33 4.32 -7.45 13.48
CA GLY A 33 4.52 -8.61 14.34
C GLY A 33 5.88 -9.24 14.05
N MET A 34 6.74 -9.32 15.08
CA MET A 34 8.06 -9.93 14.98
C MET A 34 8.27 -10.85 16.19
N TRP A 35 8.67 -12.09 15.92
CA TRP A 35 8.93 -13.10 16.94
C TRP A 35 9.97 -14.10 16.42
N GLN A 36 10.71 -14.74 17.33
CA GLN A 36 11.76 -15.71 16.97
C GLN A 36 11.25 -17.16 16.95
N ASP A 37 10.40 -17.50 17.92
CA ASP A 37 9.86 -18.85 18.10
C ASP A 37 8.74 -19.13 17.09
N THR A 38 8.99 -20.01 16.13
CA THR A 38 8.03 -20.36 15.07
C THR A 38 6.80 -21.09 15.60
N THR A 39 6.84 -21.68 16.79
CA THR A 39 5.66 -22.29 17.42
C THR A 39 4.60 -21.25 17.80
N LYS A 40 4.99 -19.97 17.87
CA LYS A 40 4.12 -18.83 18.15
C LYS A 40 3.49 -18.19 16.91
N ASN A 41 3.69 -18.77 15.72
CA ASN A 41 3.18 -18.20 14.46
C ASN A 41 1.68 -17.94 14.49
N GLU A 42 0.87 -18.93 14.87
CA GLU A 42 -0.59 -18.80 14.85
C GLU A 42 -1.07 -17.72 15.81
N GLU A 43 -0.54 -17.71 17.04
CA GLU A 43 -0.85 -16.74 18.08
C GLU A 43 -0.53 -15.31 17.63
N ASN A 44 0.67 -15.08 17.10
CA ASN A 44 1.14 -13.75 16.72
C ASN A 44 0.48 -13.24 15.43
N ILE A 45 0.24 -14.12 14.44
CA ILE A 45 -0.51 -13.77 13.23
C ILE A 45 -1.95 -13.40 13.61
N LYS A 46 -2.57 -14.16 14.52
CA LYS A 46 -3.92 -13.85 15.01
C LYS A 46 -3.96 -12.48 15.67
N TRP A 47 -3.03 -12.20 16.60
CA TRP A 47 -2.93 -10.90 17.25
C TRP A 47 -2.83 -9.74 16.24
N ALA A 48 -1.98 -9.87 15.21
CA ALA A 48 -1.79 -8.83 14.21
C ALA A 48 -3.08 -8.58 13.39
N ARG A 49 -3.79 -9.65 13.02
CA ARG A 49 -5.08 -9.58 12.31
C ARG A 49 -6.19 -8.98 13.17
N ASP A 50 -6.26 -9.38 14.43
CA ASP A 50 -7.24 -8.83 15.38
C ASP A 50 -7.03 -7.32 15.57
N LEU A 51 -5.77 -6.88 15.74
CA LEU A 51 -5.44 -5.47 15.86
C LEU A 51 -5.76 -4.70 14.57
N TRP A 52 -5.46 -5.27 13.40
CA TRP A 52 -5.85 -4.68 12.12
C TRP A 52 -7.37 -4.47 12.04
N ASN A 53 -8.15 -5.50 12.36
CA ASN A 53 -9.62 -5.44 12.32
C ASN A 53 -10.18 -4.40 13.31
N ALA A 54 -9.56 -4.24 14.48
CA ALA A 54 -9.97 -3.25 15.47
C ALA A 54 -9.68 -1.81 15.03
N VAL A 55 -8.58 -1.58 14.30
CA VAL A 55 -8.15 -0.24 13.88
C VAL A 55 -8.75 0.18 12.53
N GLN A 56 -9.07 -0.78 11.65
CA GLN A 56 -9.56 -0.51 10.30
C GLN A 56 -10.75 0.47 10.22
N PRO A 57 -11.77 0.42 11.11
CA PRO A 57 -12.89 1.36 11.09
C PRO A 57 -12.49 2.84 11.27
N PHE A 58 -11.33 3.12 11.85
CA PHE A 58 -10.80 4.47 12.06
C PHE A 58 -9.86 4.92 10.92
N ALA A 59 -9.53 4.03 9.99
CA ALA A 59 -8.65 4.33 8.88
C ALA A 59 -9.38 5.08 7.76
N THR A 60 -8.65 5.92 7.03
CA THR A 60 -9.16 6.62 5.83
C THR A 60 -9.45 5.69 4.64
N GLY A 61 -9.16 4.39 4.78
CA GLY A 61 -9.13 3.43 3.67
C GLY A 61 -7.88 3.54 2.79
N GLY A 62 -7.00 4.51 3.03
CA GLY A 62 -5.75 4.69 2.31
C GLY A 62 -4.76 3.55 2.51
N VAL A 63 -3.95 3.28 1.49
CA VAL A 63 -2.99 2.18 1.47
C VAL A 63 -1.63 2.71 1.05
N TYR A 64 -0.62 2.46 1.87
CA TYR A 64 0.74 2.76 1.48
C TYR A 64 1.38 1.53 0.83
N VAL A 65 1.74 1.65 -0.46
CA VAL A 65 2.20 0.52 -1.27
C VAL A 65 3.41 -0.22 -0.67
N ASN A 66 4.29 0.48 0.04
CA ASN A 66 5.48 -0.12 0.65
C ASN A 66 5.19 -0.95 1.90
N PHE A 67 3.96 -0.91 2.43
CA PHE A 67 3.53 -1.78 3.54
C PHE A 67 2.67 -2.96 3.08
N LEU A 68 2.46 -3.08 1.76
CA LEU A 68 1.80 -4.25 1.19
C LEU A 68 2.76 -5.44 1.13
N MET A 69 2.23 -6.59 1.49
CA MET A 69 2.84 -7.90 1.36
C MET A 69 2.18 -8.62 0.17
N THR A 70 1.26 -9.55 0.43
CA THR A 70 0.66 -10.46 -0.57
C THR A 70 -0.85 -10.23 -0.74
N GLU A 71 -1.32 -8.98 -0.65
CA GLU A 71 -2.75 -8.63 -0.67
C GLU A 71 -3.37 -8.56 -2.08
N GLY A 72 -2.57 -8.70 -3.14
CA GLY A 72 -3.04 -8.82 -4.52
C GLY A 72 -3.31 -7.49 -5.24
N ALA A 73 -3.70 -7.59 -6.52
CA ALA A 73 -3.74 -6.47 -7.46
C ALA A 73 -4.75 -5.37 -7.08
N ASP A 74 -5.89 -5.74 -6.50
CA ASP A 74 -6.92 -4.77 -6.10
C ASP A 74 -6.42 -3.84 -4.99
N ARG A 75 -5.60 -4.37 -4.08
CA ARG A 75 -4.99 -3.59 -3.01
C ARG A 75 -3.91 -2.64 -3.52
N VAL A 76 -3.13 -3.08 -4.52
CA VAL A 76 -2.18 -2.22 -5.23
C VAL A 76 -2.90 -1.07 -5.93
N MET A 77 -4.01 -1.35 -6.64
CA MET A 77 -4.80 -0.31 -7.27
C MET A 77 -5.36 0.69 -6.25
N ALA A 78 -5.85 0.22 -5.10
CA ALA A 78 -6.33 1.08 -4.02
C ALA A 78 -5.24 2.02 -3.47
N ALA A 79 -3.97 1.57 -3.41
CA ALA A 79 -2.84 2.38 -2.94
C ALA A 79 -2.52 3.58 -3.84
N TYR A 80 -2.72 3.44 -5.14
CA TYR A 80 -2.51 4.53 -6.09
C TYR A 80 -3.78 5.34 -6.34
N GLY A 81 -4.95 4.72 -6.23
CA GLY A 81 -6.23 5.26 -6.69
C GLY A 81 -6.38 5.13 -8.21
N LYS A 82 -7.64 5.04 -8.68
CA LYS A 82 -7.99 4.69 -10.08
C LYS A 82 -7.25 5.53 -11.13
N LYS A 83 -7.35 6.86 -11.05
CA LYS A 83 -6.77 7.80 -12.03
C LYS A 83 -5.25 7.65 -12.17
N LYS A 84 -4.53 7.51 -11.05
CA LYS A 84 -3.07 7.35 -11.06
C LYS A 84 -2.67 5.95 -11.50
N TYR A 85 -3.40 4.93 -11.07
CA TYR A 85 -3.18 3.56 -11.51
C TYR A 85 -3.30 3.44 -13.04
N GLU A 86 -4.32 4.04 -13.65
CA GLU A 86 -4.47 4.08 -15.12
C GLU A 86 -3.28 4.74 -15.82
N ARG A 87 -2.78 5.87 -15.29
CA ARG A 87 -1.56 6.52 -15.81
C ARG A 87 -0.33 5.62 -15.67
N LEU A 88 -0.20 4.88 -14.57
CA LEU A 88 0.90 3.95 -14.34
C LEU A 88 0.81 2.73 -15.27
N VAL A 89 -0.39 2.21 -15.55
CA VAL A 89 -0.61 1.16 -16.56
C VAL A 89 -0.15 1.64 -17.94
N ALA A 90 -0.48 2.88 -18.33
CA ALA A 90 -0.02 3.44 -19.60
C ALA A 90 1.53 3.53 -19.67
N LEU A 91 2.19 3.89 -18.57
CA LEU A 91 3.66 3.86 -18.49
C LEU A 91 4.20 2.43 -18.56
N LYS A 92 3.57 1.47 -17.86
CA LYS A 92 3.94 0.05 -17.91
C LYS A 92 3.84 -0.49 -19.34
N ASN A 93 2.77 -0.18 -20.06
CA ASN A 93 2.61 -0.57 -21.47
C ASN A 93 3.71 -0.01 -22.36
N LYS A 94 4.18 1.22 -22.10
CA LYS A 94 5.23 1.86 -22.89
C LYS A 94 6.62 1.30 -22.60
N TYR A 95 6.93 1.03 -21.33
CA TYR A 95 8.30 0.74 -20.89
C TYR A 95 8.55 -0.72 -20.51
N ASP A 96 7.52 -1.48 -20.17
CA ASP A 96 7.60 -2.90 -19.79
C ASP A 96 6.34 -3.68 -20.26
N PRO A 97 6.07 -3.72 -21.58
CA PRO A 97 4.86 -4.35 -22.12
C PRO A 97 4.80 -5.86 -21.88
N THR A 98 5.95 -6.52 -21.71
CA THR A 98 6.03 -7.96 -21.42
C THR A 98 5.95 -8.26 -19.92
N ASN A 99 5.83 -7.23 -19.07
CA ASN A 99 5.76 -7.35 -17.61
C ASN A 99 6.99 -8.08 -17.02
N PHE A 100 8.17 -7.83 -17.58
CA PHE A 100 9.44 -8.40 -17.13
C PHE A 100 9.70 -8.03 -15.66
N PHE A 101 9.45 -6.77 -15.28
CA PHE A 101 9.63 -6.31 -13.90
C PHE A 101 8.36 -6.54 -13.07
N SER A 102 8.17 -7.76 -12.57
CA SER A 102 6.94 -8.17 -11.87
C SER A 102 7.11 -8.60 -10.40
N LEU A 103 8.35 -8.63 -9.88
CA LEU A 103 8.64 -8.90 -8.47
C LEU A 103 8.52 -7.64 -7.60
N ASN A 104 7.32 -7.06 -7.57
CA ASN A 104 6.98 -5.87 -6.80
C ASN A 104 5.46 -5.82 -6.56
N GLN A 105 4.95 -4.75 -5.95
CA GLN A 105 3.52 -4.44 -5.91
C GLN A 105 3.05 -4.08 -7.31
N ASN A 106 2.86 -5.12 -8.13
CA ASN A 106 2.94 -5.01 -9.56
C ASN A 106 1.72 -4.36 -10.19
N ILE A 107 2.02 -3.50 -11.16
CA ILE A 107 1.04 -2.89 -12.06
C ILE A 107 1.11 -3.69 -13.34
N LYS A 108 0.07 -4.47 -13.63
CA LYS A 108 0.04 -5.27 -14.85
C LYS A 108 -0.18 -4.36 -16.07
N PRO A 109 0.48 -4.63 -17.21
CA PRO A 109 0.14 -3.95 -18.45
C PRO A 109 -1.32 -4.20 -18.80
N GLY A 110 -1.97 -3.20 -19.39
CA GLY A 110 -3.33 -3.30 -19.90
C GLY A 110 -3.36 -4.17 -21.16
N LYS A 111 -4.49 -4.81 -21.43
CA LYS A 111 -4.73 -5.37 -22.78
C LYS A 111 -4.84 -4.18 -23.74
N LEU A 112 -4.03 -4.19 -24.80
CA LEU A 112 -4.16 -3.26 -25.94
C LEU A 112 -5.54 -3.45 -26.60
#